data_AF-A0A1F9LA68-F1
#
_entry.id   AF-A0A1F9LA68-F1
#
_cell.length_a   1.000
_cell.length_b   1.000
_cell.length_c   1.000
_cell.angle_alpha   90.00
_cell.angle_beta   90.00
_cell.angle_gamma   90.00
#
_symmetry.space_group_name_H-M   'P 1'
#
loop_
_entity.id
_entity.type
_entity.pdbx_description
1 polymer ?
#
loop_
_entity_poly.entity_id
_entity_poly.type
_entity_poly.pdbx_seq_one_letter_code
_entity_poly.pdbx_strand_id
1 'polypeptide(L)'
;MESHTLYYDTITRLTTAISQCKDPEEVALITAEAVKTAFQAKGCSVFLVDRETRELGLVASSGLSREYLEKGPIHFMQTIQEAKDAVPIAIYDVMDDPRIEYPKEAKKEGISSLLGVPIISQNKIIGALRIYTAKPWEFSFNDISMAQAVALICGMAMEMCRMHKGYKTSIEILKNMRGKDSYTSNKWTPFEGVPKSVGQSICDY
;
A
#
# COMPACT_ATOMS: atom_id res chain seq x y z
N MET A 1 -13.97 -21.90 10.49
CA MET A 1 -14.85 -20.73 10.65
C MET A 1 -14.12 -19.57 11.33
N GLU A 2 -13.31 -19.82 12.37
CA GLU A 2 -12.51 -18.79 13.07
C GLU A 2 -11.51 -18.03 12.17
N SER A 3 -10.79 -18.70 11.27
CA SER A 3 -9.82 -18.04 10.37
C SER A 3 -10.46 -17.01 9.44
N HIS A 4 -11.69 -17.23 8.97
CA HIS A 4 -12.38 -16.30 8.07
C HIS A 4 -12.78 -15.00 8.76
N THR A 5 -13.25 -15.08 10.01
CA THR A 5 -13.60 -13.89 10.80
C THR A 5 -12.35 -13.08 11.13
N LEU A 6 -11.23 -13.75 11.45
CA LEU A 6 -9.94 -13.10 11.72
C LEU A 6 -9.42 -12.33 10.49
N TYR A 7 -9.56 -12.91 9.30
CA TYR A 7 -9.14 -12.26 8.05
C TYR A 7 -10.01 -11.07 7.68
N TYR A 8 -11.33 -11.17 7.88
CA TYR A 8 -12.25 -10.06 7.63
C TYR A 8 -11.99 -8.86 8.56
N ASP A 9 -11.77 -9.12 9.86
CA ASP A 9 -11.45 -8.07 10.83
C ASP A 9 -10.10 -7.40 10.50
N THR A 10 -9.10 -8.20 10.13
CA THR A 10 -7.80 -7.68 9.68
C THR A 10 -7.95 -6.75 8.49
N ILE A 11 -8.67 -7.16 7.44
CA ILE A 11 -8.89 -6.34 6.24
C ILE A 11 -9.63 -5.04 6.61
N THR A 12 -10.65 -5.11 7.45
CA THR A 12 -11.43 -3.93 7.86
C THR A 12 -10.58 -2.94 8.65
N ARG A 13 -9.80 -3.43 9.61
CA ARG A 13 -8.91 -2.62 10.44
C ARG A 13 -7.81 -1.98 9.60
N LEU A 14 -7.22 -2.76 8.69
CA LEU A 14 -6.18 -2.31 7.78
C LEU A 14 -6.69 -1.23 6.82
N THR A 15 -7.85 -1.45 6.19
CA THR A 15 -8.47 -0.48 5.29
C THR A 15 -8.74 0.85 6.01
N THR A 16 -9.24 0.79 7.24
CA THR A 16 -9.49 1.99 8.05
C THR A 16 -8.20 2.75 8.37
N ALA A 17 -7.16 2.04 8.86
CA ALA A 17 -5.89 2.66 9.19
C ALA A 17 -5.25 3.32 7.97
N ILE A 18 -5.22 2.60 6.86
CA ILE A 18 -4.63 3.03 5.60
C ILE A 18 -5.40 4.22 4.99
N SER A 19 -6.73 4.30 5.16
CA SER A 19 -7.54 5.41 4.64
C SER A 19 -7.13 6.79 5.19
N GLN A 20 -6.48 6.82 6.34
CA GLN A 20 -6.04 8.05 7.02
C GLN A 20 -4.58 8.41 6.73
N CYS A 21 -3.81 7.46 6.15
CA CYS A 21 -2.42 7.67 5.82
C CYS A 21 -2.26 8.69 4.69
N LYS A 22 -1.19 9.47 4.82
CA LYS A 22 -0.79 10.46 3.81
C LYS A 22 0.58 10.14 3.20
N ASP A 23 1.22 9.09 3.71
CA ASP A 23 2.57 8.69 3.34
C ASP A 23 2.60 7.24 2.83
N PRO A 24 3.08 6.99 1.59
CA PRO A 24 3.15 5.64 1.02
C PRO A 24 3.96 4.65 1.87
N GLU A 25 5.01 5.13 2.52
CA GLU A 25 5.91 4.36 3.39
C GLU A 25 5.19 3.88 4.65
N GLU A 26 4.36 4.74 5.24
CA GLU A 26 3.49 4.38 6.39
C GLU A 26 2.47 3.31 6.00
N VAL A 27 1.85 3.43 4.81
CA VAL A 27 0.93 2.42 4.26
C VAL A 27 1.63 1.07 4.11
N ALA A 28 2.86 1.07 3.58
CA ALA A 28 3.66 -0.15 3.41
C ALA A 28 3.95 -0.83 4.76
N LEU A 29 4.34 -0.04 5.78
CA LEU A 29 4.66 -0.55 7.10
C LEU A 29 3.44 -1.16 7.80
N ILE A 30 2.33 -0.43 7.84
CA ILE A 30 1.06 -0.93 8.42
C ILE A 30 0.63 -2.23 7.71
N THR A 31 0.80 -2.28 6.38
CA THR A 31 0.50 -3.48 5.59
C THR A 31 1.36 -4.67 6.02
N ALA A 32 2.68 -4.48 6.08
CA ALA A 32 3.61 -5.54 6.46
C ALA A 32 3.32 -6.08 7.87
N GLU A 33 3.07 -5.19 8.84
CA GLU A 33 2.76 -5.58 10.21
C GLU A 33 1.43 -6.32 10.34
N ALA A 34 0.37 -5.80 9.72
CA ALA A 34 -0.95 -6.41 9.79
C ALA A 34 -0.98 -7.80 9.14
N VAL A 35 -0.36 -7.95 7.97
CA VAL A 35 -0.27 -9.23 7.27
C VAL A 35 0.56 -10.23 8.08
N LYS A 36 1.72 -9.82 8.60
CA LYS A 36 2.53 -10.68 9.46
C LYS A 36 1.70 -11.21 10.65
N THR A 37 0.97 -10.34 11.34
CA THR A 37 0.15 -10.73 12.49
C THR A 37 -1.00 -11.64 12.09
N ALA A 38 -1.74 -11.31 11.02
CA ALA A 38 -2.92 -12.08 10.61
C ALA A 38 -2.56 -13.49 10.10
N PHE A 39 -1.42 -13.63 9.42
CA PHE A 39 -0.89 -14.93 9.02
C PHE A 39 -0.06 -15.61 10.12
N GLN A 40 0.19 -14.97 11.26
CA GLN A 40 1.18 -15.44 12.25
C GLN A 40 2.51 -15.83 11.59
N ALA A 41 2.88 -15.06 10.57
CA ALA A 41 4.04 -15.33 9.73
C ALA A 41 5.33 -14.96 10.47
N LYS A 42 6.45 -15.53 10.04
CA LYS A 42 7.78 -15.13 10.53
C LYS A 42 8.03 -13.68 10.19
N GLY A 43 7.74 -13.30 8.96
CA GLY A 43 7.84 -11.92 8.53
C GLY A 43 7.01 -11.62 7.31
N CYS A 44 6.91 -10.34 7.01
CA CYS A 44 6.26 -9.82 5.81
C CYS A 44 7.04 -8.61 5.31
N SER A 45 7.17 -8.47 4.00
CA SER A 45 7.85 -7.34 3.38
C SER A 45 7.06 -6.80 2.20
N VAL A 46 7.09 -5.48 2.05
CA VAL A 46 6.52 -4.74 0.93
C VAL A 46 7.68 -4.19 0.11
N PHE A 47 7.69 -4.53 -1.18
CA PHE A 47 8.63 -4.05 -2.15
C PHE A 47 7.90 -3.19 -3.18
N LEU A 48 8.55 -2.13 -3.64
CA LEU A 48 8.10 -1.35 -4.79
C LEU A 48 9.07 -1.53 -5.96
N VAL A 49 8.53 -1.49 -7.17
CA VAL A 49 9.33 -1.55 -8.39
C VAL A 49 10.05 -0.22 -8.56
N ASP A 50 11.38 -0.27 -8.62
CA ASP A 50 12.19 0.83 -9.12
C ASP A 50 12.04 0.90 -10.64
N ARG A 51 11.67 2.06 -11.17
CA ARG A 51 11.40 2.25 -12.61
C ARG A 51 12.69 2.31 -13.44
N GLU A 52 13.79 2.74 -12.84
CA GLU A 52 15.08 2.89 -13.52
C GLU A 52 15.81 1.54 -13.58
N THR A 53 15.94 0.87 -12.43
CA THR A 53 16.70 -0.39 -12.33
C THR A 53 15.86 -1.62 -12.66
N ARG A 54 14.52 -1.50 -12.63
CA ARG A 54 13.56 -2.62 -12.72
C ARG A 54 13.71 -3.66 -11.61
N GLU A 55 14.31 -3.25 -10.49
CA GLU A 55 14.49 -4.07 -9.28
C GLU A 55 13.38 -3.82 -8.27
N LEU A 56 13.22 -4.74 -7.32
CA LEU A 56 12.33 -4.56 -6.17
C LEU A 56 13.07 -3.88 -5.02
N GLY A 57 12.79 -2.60 -4.82
CA GLY A 57 13.25 -1.83 -3.66
C GLY A 57 12.42 -2.15 -2.42
N LEU A 58 13.07 -2.50 -1.32
CA LEU A 58 12.41 -2.72 -0.03
C LEU A 58 11.89 -1.40 0.51
N VAL A 59 10.58 -1.31 0.78
CA VAL A 59 9.94 -0.12 1.36
C VAL A 59 9.57 -0.33 2.82
N ALA A 60 9.06 -1.52 3.15
CA ALA A 60 8.75 -1.86 4.53
C ALA A 60 8.95 -3.35 4.79
N SER A 61 9.25 -3.68 6.04
CA SER A 61 9.38 -5.06 6.50
C SER A 61 9.01 -5.17 7.98
N SER A 62 8.43 -6.31 8.35
CA SER A 62 8.19 -6.68 9.74
C SER A 62 8.62 -8.13 9.98
N GLY A 63 9.38 -8.37 11.04
CA GLY A 63 9.72 -9.73 11.52
C GLY A 63 10.95 -10.40 10.91
N LEU A 64 11.67 -9.75 9.99
CA LEU A 64 12.90 -10.26 9.40
C LEU A 64 14.14 -9.54 9.94
N SER A 65 15.28 -10.23 10.00
CA SER A 65 16.54 -9.61 10.40
C SER A 65 17.03 -8.59 9.38
N ARG A 66 17.79 -7.60 9.85
CA ARG A 66 18.46 -6.63 8.97
C ARG A 66 19.43 -7.31 8.01
N GLU A 67 20.16 -8.32 8.46
CA GLU A 67 21.08 -9.10 7.63
C GLU A 67 20.36 -9.72 6.43
N TYR A 68 19.18 -10.32 6.63
CA TYR A 68 18.41 -10.89 5.52
C TYR A 68 17.81 -9.82 4.60
N LEU A 69 17.45 -8.65 5.13
CA LEU A 69 16.91 -7.55 4.33
C LEU A 69 17.99 -6.88 3.46
N GLU A 70 19.25 -6.92 3.88
CA GLU A 70 20.40 -6.33 3.18
C GLU A 70 21.17 -7.34 2.29
N LYS A 71 20.58 -8.51 2.00
CA LYS A 71 21.23 -9.60 1.23
C LYS A 71 21.54 -9.28 -0.24
N GLY A 72 20.96 -8.22 -0.79
CA GLY A 72 21.13 -7.84 -2.19
C GLY A 72 19.82 -7.47 -2.88
N PRO A 73 19.90 -7.00 -4.14
CA PRO A 73 18.73 -6.67 -4.94
C PRO A 73 17.89 -7.92 -5.17
N ILE A 74 16.58 -7.73 -5.23
CA ILE A 74 15.65 -8.80 -5.57
C ILE A 74 15.10 -8.50 -6.95
N HIS A 75 15.29 -9.44 -7.88
CA HIS A 75 14.76 -9.26 -9.22
C HIS A 75 13.26 -9.57 -9.19
N PHE A 76 12.48 -8.66 -9.76
CA PHE A 76 11.10 -8.97 -10.08
C PHE A 76 11.10 -10.14 -11.08
N MET A 77 10.32 -11.20 -10.84
CA MET A 77 10.21 -12.29 -11.81
C MET A 77 9.81 -11.70 -13.17
N GLN A 78 10.70 -11.77 -14.14
CA GLN A 78 10.76 -10.86 -15.28
C GLN A 78 9.66 -11.02 -16.35
N THR A 79 8.53 -11.66 -16.06
CA THR A 79 7.54 -12.02 -17.10
C THR A 79 6.14 -11.49 -16.86
N ILE A 80 5.99 -10.32 -16.22
CA ILE A 80 4.67 -9.74 -15.97
C ILE A 80 4.68 -8.24 -16.27
N GLN A 81 4.27 -7.87 -17.48
CA GLN A 81 4.14 -6.47 -17.90
C GLN A 81 2.81 -5.84 -17.48
N GLU A 82 1.77 -6.66 -17.27
CA GLU A 82 0.40 -6.22 -17.00
C GLU A 82 -0.21 -6.91 -15.77
N ALA A 83 -1.14 -6.24 -15.09
CA ALA A 83 -1.85 -6.79 -13.93
C ALA A 83 -2.58 -8.12 -14.23
N LYS A 84 -3.03 -8.33 -15.46
CA LYS A 84 -3.75 -9.55 -15.88
C LYS A 84 -2.86 -10.79 -15.85
N ASP A 85 -1.55 -10.61 -16.07
CA ASP A 85 -0.56 -11.68 -16.09
C ASP A 85 0.04 -11.88 -14.68
N ALA A 86 -0.41 -11.09 -13.70
CA ALA A 86 0.14 -11.04 -12.35
C ALA A 86 -0.39 -12.18 -11.48
N VAL A 87 0.37 -13.27 -11.43
CA VAL A 87 -0.01 -14.47 -10.68
C VAL A 87 0.71 -14.50 -9.31
N PRO A 88 -0.01 -14.76 -8.21
CA PRO A 88 0.59 -15.13 -6.92
C PRO A 88 1.54 -16.31 -7.03
N ILE A 89 2.60 -16.29 -6.23
CA ILE A 89 3.61 -17.33 -6.20
C ILE A 89 3.65 -17.89 -4.78
N ALA A 90 3.22 -19.14 -4.63
CA ALA A 90 3.40 -19.90 -3.40
C ALA A 90 4.59 -20.85 -3.58
N ILE A 91 5.53 -20.79 -2.64
CA ILE A 91 6.73 -21.63 -2.58
C ILE A 91 6.67 -22.37 -1.26
N TYR A 92 6.53 -23.69 -1.32
CA TYR A 92 6.47 -24.55 -0.14
C TYR A 92 7.84 -24.72 0.53
N ASP A 93 8.90 -24.92 -0.26
CA ASP A 93 10.28 -25.03 0.23
C ASP A 93 11.19 -24.05 -0.52
N VAL A 94 11.68 -23.03 0.19
CA VAL A 94 12.59 -22.02 -0.37
C VAL A 94 13.99 -22.56 -0.67
N MET A 95 14.34 -23.75 -0.18
CA MET A 95 15.64 -24.37 -0.41
C MET A 95 15.73 -25.15 -1.72
N ASP A 96 14.58 -25.59 -2.24
CA ASP A 96 14.49 -26.44 -3.42
C ASP A 96 13.84 -25.72 -4.63
N ASP A 97 13.40 -24.48 -4.44
CA ASP A 97 12.74 -23.72 -5.49
C ASP A 97 13.72 -22.86 -6.30
N PRO A 98 13.85 -23.07 -7.63
CA PRO A 98 14.81 -22.35 -8.47
C PRO A 98 14.48 -20.86 -8.63
N ARG A 99 13.29 -20.40 -8.21
CA ARG A 99 12.90 -18.99 -8.23
C ARG A 99 13.47 -18.20 -7.04
N ILE A 100 14.08 -18.88 -6.06
CA ILE A 100 14.72 -18.25 -4.92
C ILE A 100 16.18 -17.92 -5.24
N GLU A 101 16.47 -16.62 -5.33
CA GLU A 101 17.82 -16.12 -5.66
C GLU A 101 18.84 -16.32 -4.52
N TYR A 102 18.36 -16.28 -3.27
CA TYR A 102 19.19 -16.28 -2.06
C TYR A 102 18.77 -17.38 -1.06
N PRO A 103 18.87 -18.67 -1.45
CA PRO A 103 18.39 -19.77 -0.61
C PRO A 103 19.24 -19.94 0.66
N LYS A 104 20.54 -19.63 0.62
CA LYS A 104 21.43 -19.76 1.79
C LYS A 104 21.08 -18.74 2.88
N GLU A 105 20.79 -17.52 2.47
CA GLU A 105 20.39 -16.41 3.33
C GLU A 105 18.99 -16.66 3.88
N ALA A 106 18.07 -17.18 3.06
CA ALA A 106 16.74 -17.61 3.52
C ALA A 106 16.84 -18.71 4.57
N LYS A 107 17.72 -19.70 4.37
CA LYS A 107 18.01 -20.75 5.36
C LYS A 107 18.54 -20.18 6.66
N LYS A 108 19.53 -19.27 6.59
CA LYS A 108 20.14 -18.64 7.76
C LYS A 108 19.13 -17.82 8.55
N GLU A 109 18.25 -17.10 7.84
CA GLU A 109 17.16 -16.36 8.44
C GLU A 109 16.12 -17.30 9.08
N GLY A 110 16.02 -18.56 8.65
CA GLY A 110 15.05 -19.53 9.13
C GLY A 110 13.71 -19.41 8.42
N ILE A 111 13.73 -19.12 7.12
CA ILE A 111 12.55 -19.10 6.24
C ILE A 111 12.41 -20.49 5.62
N SER A 112 11.19 -21.03 5.65
CA SER A 112 10.85 -22.32 5.06
C SER A 112 9.96 -22.19 3.83
N SER A 113 8.91 -21.37 3.89
CA SER A 113 7.98 -21.14 2.77
C SER A 113 7.79 -19.65 2.53
N LEU A 114 7.32 -19.32 1.32
CA LEU A 114 7.15 -17.96 0.85
C LEU A 114 5.87 -17.83 0.02
N LEU A 115 5.07 -16.81 0.30
CA LEU A 115 3.98 -16.36 -0.56
C LEU A 115 4.30 -14.96 -1.08
N GLY A 116 4.48 -14.83 -2.38
CA GLY A 116 4.63 -13.56 -3.08
C GLY A 116 3.35 -13.20 -3.81
N VAL A 117 2.78 -12.04 -3.55
CA VAL A 117 1.63 -11.50 -4.30
C VAL A 117 1.97 -10.14 -4.91
N PRO A 118 1.52 -9.85 -6.14
CA PRO A 118 1.77 -8.57 -6.77
C PRO A 118 0.94 -7.46 -6.10
N ILE A 119 1.54 -6.28 -5.94
CA ILE A 119 0.83 -5.05 -5.56
C ILE A 119 0.48 -4.32 -6.85
N ILE A 120 -0.81 -4.12 -7.07
CA ILE A 120 -1.36 -3.60 -8.33
C ILE A 120 -2.06 -2.27 -8.06
N SER A 121 -1.81 -1.28 -8.91
CA SER A 121 -2.53 -0.01 -8.94
C SER A 121 -2.71 0.45 -10.38
N GLN A 122 -3.90 0.96 -10.73
CA GLN A 122 -4.24 1.41 -12.09
C GLN A 122 -3.86 0.39 -13.18
N ASN A 123 -4.15 -0.89 -12.94
CA ASN A 123 -3.86 -2.00 -13.85
C ASN A 123 -2.35 -2.24 -14.13
N LYS A 124 -1.47 -1.70 -13.28
CA LYS A 124 -0.01 -1.86 -13.35
C LYS A 124 0.52 -2.44 -12.06
N ILE A 125 1.55 -3.28 -12.19
CA ILE A 125 2.27 -3.79 -11.03
C ILE A 125 3.20 -2.68 -10.56
N ILE A 126 3.01 -2.27 -9.31
CA ILE A 126 3.83 -1.23 -8.68
C ILE A 126 4.78 -1.82 -7.63
N GLY A 127 4.60 -3.09 -7.28
CA GLY A 127 5.38 -3.73 -6.22
C GLY A 127 5.00 -5.19 -5.99
N ALA A 128 5.49 -5.74 -4.88
CA ALA A 128 5.18 -7.07 -4.41
C ALA A 128 5.09 -7.11 -2.87
N LEU A 129 4.11 -7.86 -2.37
CA LEU A 129 3.98 -8.22 -0.96
C LEU A 129 4.49 -9.65 -0.80
N ARG A 130 5.46 -9.87 0.10
CA ARG A 130 6.02 -11.18 0.40
C ARG A 130 5.76 -11.55 1.85
N ILE A 131 5.22 -12.75 2.06
CA ILE A 131 4.94 -13.35 3.37
C ILE A 131 5.90 -14.52 3.54
N TYR A 132 6.57 -14.60 4.69
CA TYR A 132 7.60 -15.58 4.98
C TYR A 132 7.22 -16.41 6.20
N THR A 133 7.35 -17.72 6.11
CA THR A 133 6.99 -18.63 7.21
C THR A 133 8.24 -19.33 7.74
N ALA A 134 8.29 -19.59 9.04
CA ALA A 134 9.39 -20.34 9.65
C ALA A 134 9.24 -21.87 9.53
N LYS A 135 8.01 -22.32 9.27
CA LYS A 135 7.65 -23.74 9.09
C LYS A 135 7.08 -23.94 7.69
N PRO A 136 7.20 -25.15 7.11
CA PRO A 136 6.58 -25.47 5.84
C PRO A 136 5.08 -25.15 5.88
N TRP A 137 4.59 -24.41 4.90
CA TRP A 137 3.20 -23.99 4.80
C TRP A 137 2.72 -24.14 3.34
N GLU A 138 1.75 -25.03 3.13
CA GLU A 138 0.95 -25.07 1.90
C GLU A 138 -0.13 -24.00 1.94
N PHE A 139 0.11 -22.87 1.27
CA PHE A 139 -0.84 -21.77 1.24
C PHE A 139 -2.15 -22.21 0.57
N SER A 140 -3.25 -22.11 1.30
CA SER A 140 -4.58 -22.41 0.80
C SER A 140 -5.07 -21.32 -0.16
N PHE A 141 -6.13 -21.62 -0.91
CA PHE A 141 -6.79 -20.62 -1.74
C PHE A 141 -7.24 -19.38 -0.94
N ASN A 142 -7.68 -19.58 0.30
CA ASN A 142 -8.12 -18.49 1.17
C ASN A 142 -6.95 -17.61 1.62
N ASP A 143 -5.80 -18.22 1.93
CA ASP A 143 -4.55 -17.51 2.27
C ASP A 143 -4.13 -16.60 1.11
N ILE A 144 -4.10 -17.16 -0.10
CA ILE A 144 -3.73 -16.43 -1.31
C ILE A 144 -4.73 -15.30 -1.58
N SER A 145 -6.03 -15.58 -1.51
CA SER A 145 -7.09 -14.60 -1.76
C SER A 145 -7.04 -13.43 -0.78
N MET A 146 -6.79 -13.70 0.50
CA MET A 146 -6.63 -12.66 1.52
C MET A 146 -5.37 -11.82 1.26
N ALA A 147 -4.22 -12.45 0.97
CA ALA A 147 -2.98 -11.73 0.67
C ALA A 147 -3.15 -10.84 -0.57
N GLN A 148 -3.83 -11.32 -1.61
CA GLN A 148 -4.17 -10.52 -2.79
C GLN A 148 -5.10 -9.35 -2.46
N ALA A 149 -6.15 -9.56 -1.65
CA ALA A 149 -7.05 -8.48 -1.24
C ALA A 149 -6.29 -7.37 -0.50
N VAL A 150 -5.40 -7.74 0.42
CA VAL A 150 -4.55 -6.78 1.14
C VAL A 150 -3.57 -6.06 0.20
N ALA A 151 -2.96 -6.79 -0.75
CA ALA A 151 -2.07 -6.18 -1.74
C ALA A 151 -2.79 -5.17 -2.65
N LEU A 152 -4.05 -5.43 -3.02
CA LEU A 152 -4.88 -4.48 -3.77
C LEU A 152 -5.19 -3.22 -2.95
N ILE A 153 -5.57 -3.37 -1.69
CA ILE A 153 -5.84 -2.23 -0.78
C ILE A 153 -4.58 -1.39 -0.59
N CYS A 154 -3.44 -2.05 -0.36
CA CYS A 154 -2.13 -1.41 -0.24
C CYS A 154 -1.80 -0.58 -1.49
N GLY A 155 -1.97 -1.17 -2.68
CA GLY A 155 -1.69 -0.50 -3.94
C GLY A 155 -2.57 0.72 -4.20
N MET A 156 -3.88 0.62 -3.92
CA MET A 156 -4.80 1.76 -4.04
C MET A 156 -4.42 2.89 -3.08
N ALA A 157 -4.03 2.57 -1.86
CA ALA A 157 -3.72 3.57 -0.86
C ALA A 157 -2.37 4.26 -1.07
N MET A 158 -1.36 3.51 -1.55
CA MET A 158 -0.09 4.10 -1.97
C MET A 158 -0.31 5.12 -3.09
N GLU A 159 -1.17 4.80 -4.05
CA GLU A 159 -1.53 5.72 -5.14
C GLU A 159 -2.30 6.94 -4.60
N MET A 160 -3.25 6.73 -3.70
CA MET A 160 -3.96 7.83 -3.02
C MET A 160 -2.99 8.77 -2.31
N CYS A 161 -2.00 8.23 -1.58
CA CYS A 161 -0.98 9.03 -0.89
C CYS A 161 -0.13 9.83 -1.89
N ARG A 162 0.32 9.19 -2.98
CA ARG A 162 1.06 9.87 -4.07
C ARG A 162 0.24 11.01 -4.69
N MET A 163 -1.03 10.77 -4.98
CA MET A 163 -1.93 11.77 -5.55
C MET A 163 -2.14 12.95 -4.59
N HIS A 164 -2.41 12.67 -3.30
CA HIS A 164 -2.55 13.71 -2.29
C HIS A 164 -1.28 14.57 -2.13
N LYS A 165 -0.10 13.95 -2.18
CA LYS A 165 1.19 14.66 -2.15
C LYS A 165 1.32 15.56 -3.38
N GLY A 166 1.03 15.05 -4.58
CA GLY A 166 1.04 15.82 -5.83
C GLY A 166 0.09 17.02 -5.82
N TYR A 167 -1.14 16.85 -5.33
CA TYR A 167 -2.10 17.96 -5.18
C TYR A 167 -1.60 19.03 -4.21
N LYS A 168 -1.07 18.63 -3.05
CA LYS A 168 -0.51 19.57 -2.07
C LYS A 168 0.65 20.37 -2.67
N THR A 169 1.59 19.71 -3.33
CA THR A 169 2.71 20.36 -4.01
C THR A 169 2.21 21.34 -5.06
N SER A 170 1.23 20.95 -5.88
CA SER A 170 0.65 21.84 -6.90
C SER A 170 0.00 23.09 -6.28
N ILE A 171 -0.77 22.91 -5.21
CA ILE A 171 -1.40 24.02 -4.46
C ILE A 171 -0.33 24.95 -3.87
N GLU A 172 0.74 24.40 -3.33
CA GLU A 172 1.84 25.17 -2.72
C GLU A 172 2.58 26.00 -3.78
N ILE A 173 2.91 25.40 -4.93
CA ILE A 173 3.50 26.13 -6.06
C ILE A 173 2.55 27.25 -6.51
N LEU A 174 1.24 26.99 -6.65
CA LEU A 174 0.26 28.02 -7.04
C LEU A 174 0.13 29.15 -6.01
N LYS A 175 0.19 28.84 -4.71
CA LYS A 175 0.19 29.84 -3.63
C LYS A 175 1.43 30.73 -3.70
N ASN A 176 2.60 30.14 -3.97
CA ASN A 176 3.86 30.87 -4.08
C ASN A 176 3.93 31.70 -5.38
N MET A 177 3.39 31.19 -6.49
CA MET A 177 3.31 31.91 -7.77
C MET A 177 2.31 33.08 -7.74
N ARG A 178 1.28 33.04 -6.88
CA ARG A 178 0.33 34.14 -6.71
C ARG A 178 0.94 35.43 -6.14
N GLY A 179 2.19 35.40 -5.67
CA GLY A 179 2.95 36.58 -5.25
C GLY A 179 2.37 37.31 -4.03
N LYS A 180 3.21 38.13 -3.37
CA LYS A 180 2.77 39.12 -2.35
C LYS A 180 2.04 40.33 -2.97
N ASP A 181 1.98 40.42 -4.30
CA ASP A 181 1.57 41.63 -5.03
C ASP A 181 0.10 41.66 -5.49
N SER A 182 -0.73 40.72 -5.08
CA SER A 182 -2.17 40.75 -5.39
C SER A 182 -3.03 41.11 -4.17
N TYR A 183 -2.76 42.24 -3.51
CA TYR A 183 -3.74 42.90 -2.63
C TYR A 183 -3.64 44.43 -2.72
N THR A 184 -4.21 44.99 -3.78
CA THR A 184 -4.99 46.23 -3.69
C THR A 184 -6.35 46.00 -4.35
N SER A 185 -7.14 45.07 -3.81
CA SER A 185 -8.57 45.02 -4.12
C SER A 185 -9.36 45.74 -3.03
N ASN A 186 -9.53 47.05 -3.19
CA ASN A 186 -10.52 47.84 -2.45
C ASN A 186 -11.91 47.66 -3.07
N LYS A 187 -12.41 46.42 -3.18
CA LYS A 187 -13.80 46.17 -3.55
C LYS A 187 -14.43 45.14 -2.62
N TRP A 188 -15.00 45.69 -1.55
CA TRP A 188 -16.07 45.09 -0.77
C TRP A 188 -17.25 44.76 -1.71
N THR A 189 -17.70 43.51 -1.78
CA THR A 189 -18.92 43.15 -2.51
C THR A 189 -20.06 42.82 -1.54
N PRO A 190 -21.26 43.39 -1.70
CA PRO A 190 -22.25 43.48 -0.61
C PRO A 190 -23.09 42.22 -0.33
N PHE A 191 -22.79 41.06 -0.95
CA PHE A 191 -23.76 39.96 -1.06
C PHE A 191 -23.29 38.59 -0.55
N GLU A 192 -22.19 38.48 0.20
CA GLU A 192 -21.88 37.23 0.90
C GLU A 192 -22.65 37.13 2.23
N GLY A 193 -23.68 36.27 2.23
CA GLY A 193 -23.89 35.33 3.34
C GLY A 193 -24.96 35.62 4.38
N VAL A 194 -25.68 36.75 4.37
CA VAL A 194 -26.84 36.94 5.24
C VAL A 194 -28.04 36.21 4.62
N PRO A 195 -28.63 35.19 5.28
CA PRO A 195 -29.94 34.69 4.85
C PRO A 195 -30.93 35.84 4.91
N LYS A 196 -31.54 36.21 3.77
CA LYS A 196 -32.64 37.18 3.77
C LYS A 196 -33.83 36.56 4.50
N SER A 197 -33.92 36.77 5.80
CA SER A 197 -35.20 36.78 6.50
C SER A 197 -36.01 37.95 5.92
N VAL A 198 -36.90 37.64 4.97
CA VAL A 198 -37.92 38.61 4.53
C VAL A 198 -39.08 38.52 5.53
N GLY A 199 -39.04 39.36 6.57
CA GLY A 199 -40.28 39.98 7.08
C GLY A 199 -40.58 41.20 6.20
N GLN A 200 -41.78 41.75 6.07
CA GLN A 200 -43.09 41.61 6.71
C GLN A 200 -44.00 42.43 5.73
N SER A 201 -45.28 42.16 5.47
CA SER A 201 -46.40 42.66 6.28
C SER A 201 -47.67 42.69 5.39
N ILE A 202 -48.80 42.20 5.92
CA ILE A 202 -50.22 42.65 5.74
C ILE A 202 -50.73 43.07 4.35
N CYS A 203 -51.77 42.37 3.89
CA CYS A 203 -53.04 43.00 3.50
C CYS A 203 -54.20 41.99 3.60
N ASP A 204 -55.29 42.47 4.19
CA ASP A 204 -56.55 41.80 4.52
C ASP A 204 -57.31 41.25 3.30
N TYR A 205 -57.96 40.09 3.47
CA TYR A 205 -59.37 39.82 3.14
C TYR A 205 -59.86 38.55 3.81
#